data_AF-A0A2S2DQL7-F1
#
_entry.id   AF-A0A2S2DQL7-F1
#
_cell.length_a   1.000
_cell.length_b   1.000
_cell.length_c   1.000
_cell.angle_alpha   90.00
_cell.angle_beta   90.00
_cell.angle_gamma   90.00
#
_symmetry.space_group_name_H-M   'P 1'
#
loop_
_entity.id
_entity.type
_entity.pdbx_description
1 polymer ?
#
loop_
_entity_poly.entity_id
_entity_poly.type
_entity_poly.pdbx_seq_one_letter_code
_entity_poly.pdbx_strand_id
1 'polypeptide(L)' 'MLLSIYNKPRLTLKEVCQAIGMSLKTAYNHRSAQTFPIPMSGDPLHADIRDVAAYVDELREAGKKPAANT' A
#
# COMPACT_ATOMS: atom_id res chain seq x y z
N MET A 1 -19.95 -5.29 21.74
CA MET A 1 -18.76 -4.51 21.36
C MET A 1 -18.67 -4.52 19.82
N LEU A 2 -19.23 -3.51 19.14
CA LEU A 2 -19.48 -3.51 17.69
C LEU A 2 -18.72 -2.39 16.93
N LEU A 3 -18.05 -1.49 17.65
CA LEU A 3 -17.31 -0.36 17.08
C LEU A 3 -16.02 -0.76 16.35
N SER A 4 -15.41 -1.89 16.74
CA SER A 4 -14.17 -2.40 16.11
C SER A 4 -14.36 -2.85 14.67
N ILE A 5 -15.60 -3.13 14.24
CA ILE A 5 -15.94 -3.56 12.88
C ILE A 5 -16.04 -2.35 11.93
N TYR A 6 -16.27 -1.14 12.47
CA TYR A 6 -16.49 0.08 11.68
C TYR A 6 -15.26 0.95 11.50
N ASN A 7 -14.22 0.79 12.32
CA ASN A 7 -12.99 1.54 12.13
C ASN A 7 -12.13 0.85 11.08
N LYS A 8 -12.39 1.14 9.79
CA LYS A 8 -11.49 0.74 8.70
C LYS A 8 -10.14 1.41 8.97
N PRO A 9 -9.07 0.67 9.33
CA PRO A 9 -7.81 1.29 9.67
C PRO A 9 -7.28 1.99 8.41
N ARG A 10 -7.07 3.31 8.52
CA ARG A 10 -6.58 4.14 7.42
C ARG A 10 -5.13 4.49 7.67
N LEU A 11 -4.31 4.35 6.64
CA LEU A 11 -2.89 4.71 6.65
C LEU A 11 -2.68 6.01 5.89
N THR A 12 -1.88 6.91 6.44
CA THR A 12 -1.37 8.10 5.76
C THR A 12 -0.43 7.71 4.62
N LEU A 13 -0.22 8.60 3.65
CA LEU A 13 0.76 8.39 2.57
C LEU A 13 2.15 8.00 3.10
N LYS A 14 2.58 8.59 4.23
CA LYS A 14 3.87 8.29 4.85
C LYS A 14 3.94 6.86 5.38
N GLU A 15 2.90 6.39 6.06
CA GLU A 15 2.84 5.03 6.58
C GLU A 15 2.79 4.01 5.43
N VAL A 16 2.03 4.29 4.37
CA VAL A 16 2.00 3.46 3.16
C VAL A 16 3.40 3.36 2.55
N CYS A 17 4.09 4.48 2.39
CA CYS A 17 5.46 4.52 1.85
C CYS A 17 6.43 3.68 2.68
N GLN A 18 6.33 3.75 4.01
CA GLN A 18 7.14 2.93 4.91
C GLN A 18 6.83 1.43 4.75
N ALA A 19 5.55 1.06 4.61
CA ALA A 19 5.15 -0.33 4.46
C ALA A 19 5.65 -0.96 3.15
N ILE A 20 5.66 -0.20 2.05
CA ILE A 20 6.05 -0.71 0.72
C ILE A 20 7.52 -0.44 0.36
N GLY A 21 8.29 0.19 1.26
CA GLY A 21 9.70 0.52 1.02
C GLY A 21 9.92 1.62 -0.03
N MET A 22 8.95 2.51 -0.24
CA MET A 22 9.02 3.61 -1.21
C MET A 22 9.36 4.94 -0.53
N SER A 23 10.16 5.79 -1.18
CA SER A 23 10.39 7.15 -0.66
C SER A 23 9.17 8.06 -0.86
N LEU A 24 8.92 8.98 0.07
CA LEU A 24 7.82 9.96 -0.05
C LEU A 24 7.89 10.77 -1.34
N LYS A 25 9.10 11.21 -1.74
CA LYS A 25 9.30 11.97 -3.00
C LYS A 25 8.89 11.15 -4.21
N THR A 26 9.31 9.89 -4.26
CA THR A 26 8.92 8.94 -5.32
C THR A 26 7.41 8.73 -5.33
N ALA A 27 6.78 8.58 -4.17
CA ALA A 27 5.33 8.43 -4.07
C ALA A 27 4.57 9.65 -4.60
N TYR A 28 5.01 10.87 -4.30
CA TYR A 28 4.41 12.07 -4.88
C TYR A 28 4.55 12.13 -6.41
N ASN A 29 5.71 11.73 -6.96
CA ASN A 29 5.89 11.65 -8.40
C ASN A 29 4.93 10.63 -9.05
N HIS A 30 4.83 9.43 -8.48
CA HIS A 30 3.89 8.41 -8.95
C HIS A 30 2.43 8.88 -8.86
N ARG A 31 2.07 9.60 -7.79
CA ARG A 31 0.72 10.17 -7.65
C ARG A 31 0.43 11.25 -8.68
N SER A 32 1.37 12.17 -8.91
CA SER A 32 1.23 13.20 -9.96
C SER A 32 1.11 12.57 -11.35
N ALA A 33 1.79 11.44 -11.57
CA ALA A 33 1.70 10.67 -12.80
C ALA A 33 0.50 9.70 -12.84
N GLN A 34 -0.35 9.67 -11.80
CA GLN A 34 -1.47 8.73 -11.66
C GLN A 34 -1.07 7.24 -11.76
N THR A 35 0.17 6.91 -11.42
CA THR A 35 0.75 5.56 -11.44
C THR A 35 0.98 4.98 -10.04
N PHE A 36 0.50 5.64 -9.00
CA PHE A 36 0.66 5.13 -7.64
C PHE A 36 -0.17 3.85 -7.47
N PRO A 37 0.43 2.75 -6.98
CA PRO A 37 -0.17 1.42 -7.10
C PRO A 37 -1.34 1.18 -6.13
N ILE A 38 -1.41 1.91 -5.02
CA ILE A 38 -2.42 1.72 -3.99
C ILE A 38 -3.48 2.82 -4.08
N PRO A 39 -4.79 2.51 -4.14
CA PRO A 39 -5.85 3.50 -4.12
C PRO A 39 -5.76 4.42 -2.90
N MET A 40 -5.81 5.73 -3.13
CA MET A 40 -5.76 6.73 -2.06
C MET A 40 -6.85 7.77 -2.24
N SER A 41 -7.48 8.16 -1.13
CA SER A 41 -8.59 9.13 -1.13
C SER A 41 -8.63 9.98 0.14
N GLY A 42 -9.39 11.07 0.09
CA GLY A 42 -9.58 12.00 1.21
C GLY A 42 -8.60 13.17 1.26
N ASP A 43 -8.88 14.09 2.17
CA ASP A 43 -8.03 15.22 2.53
C ASP A 43 -7.95 15.33 4.06
N PRO A 44 -6.82 15.01 4.70
CA PRO A 44 -5.55 14.55 4.12
C PRO A 44 -5.65 13.16 3.48
N LEU A 45 -4.67 12.82 2.65
CA LEU A 45 -4.68 11.62 1.83
C LEU A 45 -4.47 10.34 2.65
N HIS A 46 -5.37 9.38 2.49
CA HIS A 46 -5.31 8.08 3.17
C HIS A 46 -5.54 6.89 2.24
N ALA A 47 -4.98 5.74 2.60
CA ALA A 47 -5.24 4.43 2.01
C ALA A 47 -5.93 3.50 3.03
N ASP A 48 -6.75 2.56 2.56
CA ASP A 48 -7.26 1.48 3.40
C ASP A 48 -6.12 0.47 3.66
N ILE A 49 -5.99 0.02 4.90
CA ILE A 49 -4.96 -0.97 5.27
C ILE A 49 -5.07 -2.27 4.45
N ARG A 50 -6.28 -2.65 4.02
CA ARG A 50 -6.51 -3.88 3.24
C ARG A 50 -5.91 -3.79 1.85
N ASP A 51 -6.03 -2.62 1.21
CA ASP A 51 -5.46 -2.38 -0.11
C ASP A 51 -3.93 -2.35 -0.05
N VAL A 52 -3.38 -1.77 1.03
CA VAL A 52 -1.93 -1.80 1.30
C VAL A 52 -1.44 -3.23 1.53
N ALA A 53 -2.16 -4.03 2.32
CA ALA A 53 -1.82 -5.42 2.57
C ALA A 53 -1.85 -6.27 1.30
N ALA A 54 -2.89 -6.11 0.47
CA ALA A 54 -3.01 -6.81 -0.80
C ALA A 54 -1.81 -6.52 -1.72
N TYR A 55 -1.39 -5.25 -1.82
CA TYR A 55 -0.22 -4.89 -2.61
C TYR A 55 1.08 -5.48 -2.05
N VAL A 56 1.24 -5.52 -0.73
CA VAL A 56 2.42 -6.17 -0.10
C VAL A 56 2.45 -7.66 -0.39
N ASP A 57 1.29 -8.33 -0.39
CA ASP A 57 1.18 -9.74 -0.74
C ASP A 57 1.52 -9.97 -2.23
N GLU A 58 1.05 -9.10 -3.13
CA GLU A 58 1.43 -9.13 -4.55
C GLU A 58 2.95 -8.97 -4.75
N LEU A 59 3.59 -8.04 -4.03
CA LEU A 59 5.04 -7.86 -4.06
C LEU A 59 5.77 -9.12 -3.57
N ARG A 60 5.25 -9.78 -2.54
CA ARG A 60 5.81 -11.03 -2.02
C ARG A 60 5.73 -12.16 -3.06
N GLU A 61 4.58 -12.31 -3.71
CA GLU A 61 4.39 -13.34 -4.74
C GLU A 61 5.23 -13.05 -5.98
N ALA A 62 5.33 -11.78 -6.41
CA ALA A 62 6.22 -11.39 -7.51
C ALA A 62 7.71 -11.64 -7.20
N GLY A 63 8.09 -11.53 -5.93
CA GLY A 63 9.45 -11.81 -5.46
C GLY A 63 9.78 -13.30 -5.31
N LYS A 64 8.79 -14.21 -5.33
CA LYS A 64 9.05 -15.67 -5.32
C LYS A 64 9.65 -16.08 -6.65
N LYS A 65 10.98 -16.13 -6.70
CA LYS A 65 11.72 -16.84 -7.74
C LYS A 65 11.22 -18.29 -7.78
N PRO A 66 10.83 -18.87 -8.94
CA PRO A 66 10.47 -20.27 -9.00
C PRO A 66 11.68 -21.07 -8.51
N ALA A 67 11.49 -21.92 -7.50
CA ALA A 67 12.52 -22.84 -7.06
C ALA A 67 12.94 -23.67 -8.28
N ALA A 68 14.19 -23.49 -8.70
CA ALA A 68 14.77 -24.27 -9.77
C ALA A 68 14.81 -25.73 -9.30
N ASN A 69 13.90 -26.57 -9.78
CA ASN A 69 14.05 -28.02 -9.69
C ASN A 69 15.26 -28.39 -10.57
N THR A 70 16.37 -28.75 -9.92
CA THR A 70 17.55 -29.37 -10.52
C THR A 70 17.76 -30.72 -9.85
#